data_AF-A0A3C1T129-F1
#
_entry.id   AF-A0A3C1T129-F1
#
_cell.length_a   1.000
_cell.length_b   1.000
_cell.length_c   1.000
_cell.angle_alpha   90.00
_cell.angle_beta   90.00
_cell.angle_gamma   90.00
#
_symmetry.space_group_name_H-M   'P 1'
#
loop_
_entity.id
_entity.type
_entity.pdbx_description
1 polymer ?
#
loop_
_entity_poly.entity_id
_entity_poly.type
_entity_poly.pdbx_seq_one_letter_code
_entity_poly.pdbx_strand_id
1 'polypeptide(L)'
;YSANLGIFSALKDELDWVLQDKLNHASLIDGNQLIGLPVQRYLHNDIASLEKKVSKQSGQGMIVTDTVFSMDGDQAKIEDLQKIAEGELAL
;
A
#
# COMPACT_ATOMS: atom_id res chain seq x y z
N TYR A 1 5.35 7.72 12.88
CA TYR A 1 5.09 8.93 12.05
C TYR A 1 6.31 9.29 11.21
N SER A 2 7.37 9.89 11.75
CA SER A 2 8.50 10.39 10.95
C SER A 2 9.25 9.33 10.14
N ALA A 3 9.33 8.09 10.65
CA ALA A 3 9.92 6.98 9.90
C ALA A 3 9.15 6.67 8.61
N ASN A 4 7.82 6.65 8.66
CA ASN A 4 6.97 6.42 7.50
C ASN A 4 7.19 7.52 6.45
N LEU A 5 7.16 8.79 6.88
CA LEU A 5 7.46 9.91 5.99
C LEU A 5 8.86 9.81 5.34
N GLY A 6 9.86 9.34 6.09
CA GLY A 6 11.21 9.11 5.59
C GLY A 6 11.25 8.08 4.46
N ILE A 7 10.54 6.96 4.61
CA ILE A 7 10.46 5.90 3.57
C ILE A 7 9.81 6.46 2.30
N PHE A 8 8.67 7.13 2.44
CA PHE A 8 7.98 7.76 1.30
C PHE A 8 8.88 8.76 0.58
N SER A 9 9.58 9.63 1.32
CA SER A 9 10.49 10.61 0.72
C SER A 9 11.70 9.97 0.03
N ALA A 10 12.19 8.83 0.53
CA ALA A 10 13.34 8.15 -0.06
C ALA A 10 13.00 7.45 -1.38
N LEU A 11 11.78 6.94 -1.52
CA LEU A 11 11.35 6.14 -2.67
C LEU A 11 10.54 6.94 -3.70
N LYS A 12 10.19 8.21 -3.41
CA LYS A 12 9.23 8.98 -4.21
C LYS A 12 9.54 9.03 -5.72
N ASP A 13 10.83 9.09 -6.08
CA ASP A 13 11.27 9.29 -7.46
C ASP A 13 11.41 7.96 -8.21
N GLU A 14 11.23 6.83 -7.52
CA GLU A 14 11.29 5.47 -8.05
C GLU A 14 9.90 4.83 -8.23
N LEU A 15 8.83 5.53 -7.83
CA LEU A 15 7.49 4.99 -7.77
C LEU A 15 6.57 5.66 -8.79
N ASP A 16 5.94 4.84 -9.64
CA ASP A 16 4.86 5.24 -10.54
C ASP A 16 3.49 5.20 -9.85
N TRP A 17 3.33 4.35 -8.83
CA TRP A 17 2.08 4.18 -8.10
C TRP A 17 2.27 3.71 -6.65
N VAL A 18 1.31 4.07 -5.79
CA VAL A 18 1.20 3.59 -4.42
C VAL A 18 -0.23 3.19 -4.10
N LEU A 19 -0.41 2.00 -3.54
CA LEU A 19 -1.70 1.48 -3.08
C LEU A 19 -1.66 1.28 -1.57
N GLN A 20 -2.65 1.83 -0.86
CA GLN A 20 -2.72 1.75 0.60
C GLN A 20 -4.02 1.08 1.08
N ASP A 21 -3.95 0.31 2.17
CA ASP A 21 -5.14 -0.17 2.86
C ASP A 21 -5.99 1.02 3.35
N LYS A 22 -7.32 0.90 3.27
CA LYS A 22 -8.24 1.98 3.67
C LYS A 22 -8.16 2.32 5.16
N LEU A 23 -7.80 1.36 6.02
CA LEU A 23 -7.71 1.54 7.48
C LEU A 23 -6.28 1.76 7.98
N ASN A 24 -5.32 1.98 7.08
CA ASN A 24 -3.97 2.37 7.48
C ASN A 24 -3.99 3.58 8.44
N HIS A 25 -3.06 3.56 9.38
CA HIS A 25 -2.80 4.63 10.31
C HIS A 25 -2.55 5.93 9.54
N ALA A 26 -3.10 7.04 10.05
CA ALA A 26 -3.06 8.34 9.37
C ALA A 26 -1.65 8.73 8.89
N SER A 27 -0.61 8.36 9.64
CA SER A 27 0.79 8.62 9.24
C SER A 27 1.22 7.98 7.92
N LEU A 28 0.64 6.84 7.51
CA LEU A 28 0.92 6.20 6.23
C LEU A 28 0.16 6.89 5.10
N ILE A 29 -1.09 7.26 5.38
CA ILE A 29 -1.94 8.01 4.45
C ILE A 29 -1.32 9.37 4.13
N ASP A 30 -0.84 10.08 5.16
CA ASP A 30 -0.18 11.38 5.03
C ASP A 30 1.13 11.28 4.24
N GLY A 31 1.82 10.15 4.31
CA GLY A 31 3.03 9.89 3.51
C GLY A 31 2.80 10.02 2.00
N ASN A 32 1.57 9.78 1.52
CA ASN A 32 1.21 9.95 0.13
C ASN A 32 1.25 11.42 -0.34
N GLN A 33 1.08 12.38 0.57
CA GLN A 33 1.18 13.81 0.24
C GLN A 33 2.62 14.21 -0.08
N LEU A 34 3.62 13.49 0.45
CA LEU A 34 5.03 13.80 0.25
C LEU A 34 5.58 13.33 -1.10
N ILE A 35 4.97 12.32 -1.71
CA ILE A 35 5.45 11.71 -2.96
C ILE A 35 4.78 12.28 -4.21
N GLY A 36 3.72 13.09 -4.07
CA GLY A 36 3.03 13.72 -5.19
C GLY A 36 2.22 12.78 -6.09
N LEU A 37 2.10 11.50 -5.73
CA LEU A 37 1.29 10.51 -6.45
C LEU A 37 -0.19 10.58 -6.02
N PRO A 38 -1.14 10.17 -6.88
CA PRO A 38 -2.55 10.09 -6.51
C PRO A 38 -2.78 9.18 -5.31
N VAL A 39 -3.68 9.58 -4.39
CA VAL A 39 -4.07 8.72 -3.26
C VAL A 39 -4.94 7.58 -3.80
N GLN A 40 -4.39 6.38 -3.88
CA GLN A 40 -5.13 5.19 -4.28
C GLN A 40 -5.23 4.20 -3.10
N ARG A 41 -6.46 3.81 -2.75
CA ARG A 41 -6.73 2.91 -1.62
C ARG A 41 -7.52 1.68 -2.04
N TYR A 42 -7.18 0.50 -1.51
CA TYR A 42 -7.97 -0.72 -1.64
C TYR A 42 -8.84 -0.95 -0.39
N LEU A 43 -9.84 -1.83 -0.48
CA LEU A 43 -10.70 -2.13 0.66
C LEU A 43 -9.90 -2.86 1.74
N HIS A 44 -10.25 -2.61 2.99
CA HIS A 44 -9.48 -3.12 4.12
C HIS A 44 -9.36 -4.64 4.12
N ASN A 45 -8.13 -5.14 4.16
CA ASN A 45 -7.76 -6.56 4.16
C ASN A 45 -8.39 -7.39 3.00
N ASP A 46 -8.73 -6.71 1.90
CA ASP A 46 -9.39 -7.27 0.72
C ASP A 46 -8.41 -7.41 -0.44
N ILE A 47 -7.89 -8.64 -0.59
CA ILE A 47 -6.92 -9.04 -1.61
C ILE A 47 -7.50 -8.86 -3.02
N ALA A 48 -8.76 -9.20 -3.26
CA ALA A 48 -9.38 -9.05 -4.58
C ALA A 48 -9.51 -7.57 -4.98
N SER A 49 -9.82 -6.69 -4.03
CA SER A 49 -9.84 -5.24 -4.24
C SER A 49 -8.46 -4.71 -4.62
N LEU A 50 -7.41 -5.22 -3.96
CA LEU A 50 -6.02 -4.89 -4.24
C LEU A 50 -5.59 -5.38 -5.62
N GLU A 51 -5.81 -6.65 -5.96
CA GLU A 51 -5.48 -7.24 -7.28
C GLU A 51 -6.12 -6.46 -8.43
N LYS A 52 -7.40 -6.11 -8.29
CA LYS A 52 -8.12 -5.30 -9.29
C LYS A 52 -7.52 -3.91 -9.48
N LYS A 53 -6.82 -3.37 -8.47
CA LYS A 53 -6.13 -2.09 -8.56
C LYS A 53 -4.73 -2.24 -9.14
N VAL A 54 -3.98 -3.24 -8.70
CA VAL A 54 -2.63 -3.57 -9.20
C VAL A 54 -2.67 -3.87 -10.69
N SER A 55 -3.65 -4.66 -11.17
CA SER A 55 -3.86 -4.97 -12.60
C SER A 55 -4.09 -3.76 -13.51
N LYS A 56 -4.34 -2.58 -12.94
CA LYS A 56 -4.51 -1.32 -13.68
C LYS A 56 -3.28 -0.42 -13.61
N GLN A 57 -2.27 -0.80 -12.84
CA GLN A 57 -1.04 -0.04 -12.71
C GLN A 57 0.01 -0.56 -13.68
N SER A 58 0.99 0.28 -13.96
CA SER A 58 2.17 -0.04 -14.77
C SER A 58 3.38 0.61 -14.13
N GLY A 59 4.55 0.02 -14.33
CA GLY A 59 5.79 0.53 -13.75
C GLY A 59 5.97 0.12 -12.29
N GLN A 60 6.90 0.76 -11.62
CA GLN A 60 7.32 0.40 -10.27
C GLN A 60 6.35 0.94 -9.23
N GLY A 61 5.99 0.12 -8.25
CA GLY A 61 5.02 0.54 -7.26
C GLY A 61 5.18 -0.09 -5.90
N MET A 62 4.40 0.45 -4.98
CA MET A 62 4.47 0.11 -3.56
C MET A 62 3.09 -0.17 -3.00
N ILE A 63 2.97 -1.28 -2.28
CA ILE A 63 1.78 -1.63 -1.49
C ILE A 63 2.10 -1.30 -0.03
N VAL A 64 1.21 -0.56 0.63
CA VAL A 64 1.43 -0.08 2.00
C VAL A 64 0.28 -0.55 2.88
N THR A 65 0.62 -1.26 3.95
CA THR A 65 -0.33 -1.73 4.96
C THR A 65 0.27 -1.57 6.36
N ASP A 66 -0.57 -1.34 7.36
CA ASP A 66 -0.22 -1.70 8.73
C ASP A 66 -0.20 -3.23 8.87
N THR A 67 0.70 -3.75 9.69
CA THR A 67 0.75 -5.19 10.01
C THR A 67 -0.32 -5.58 11.04
N VAL A 68 -0.61 -4.68 11.97
CA VAL A 68 -1.68 -4.79 12.97
C VAL A 68 -2.45 -3.48 12.98
N PHE A 69 -3.76 -3.54 12.74
CA PHE A 69 -4.60 -2.35 12.68
C PHE A 69 -5.02 -1.93 14.09
N SER A 70 -4.63 -0.72 14.50
CA SER A 70 -4.75 -0.27 15.90
C SER A 70 -6.17 -0.22 16.48
N MET A 71 -7.21 -0.07 15.64
CA MET A 71 -8.59 0.05 16.10
C MET A 71 -9.24 -1.31 16.37
N ASP A 72 -9.09 -2.25 15.44
CA ASP A 72 -9.77 -3.54 15.49
C ASP A 72 -8.84 -4.69 15.95
N GLY A 73 -7.52 -4.46 15.92
CA GLY A 73 -6.49 -5.42 16.33
C GLY A 73 -6.29 -6.57 15.35
N ASP A 74 -6.95 -6.53 14.19
CA ASP A 74 -6.78 -7.52 13.14
C ASP A 74 -5.45 -7.32 12.40
N GLN A 75 -5.08 -8.33 11.61
CA GLN A 75 -3.77 -8.43 10.97
C GLN A 75 -3.91 -8.43 9.45
N ALA A 76 -2.98 -7.75 8.79
CA ALA A 76 -2.88 -7.81 7.35
C ALA A 76 -2.48 -9.22 6.87
N LYS A 77 -3.02 -9.63 5.73
CA LYS A 77 -2.66 -10.90 5.05
C LYS A 77 -1.30 -10.79 4.35
N ILE A 78 -0.22 -10.71 5.13
CA ILE A 78 1.13 -10.41 4.63
C ILE A 78 1.58 -11.38 3.53
N GLU A 79 1.28 -12.68 3.64
CA GLU A 79 1.64 -13.67 2.63
C GLU A 79 0.95 -13.39 1.28
N ASP A 80 -0.32 -13.00 1.28
CA ASP A 80 -1.06 -12.66 0.06
C ASP A 80 -0.56 -11.35 -0.54
N LEU A 81 -0.26 -10.36 0.30
CA LEU A 81 0.31 -9.08 -0.14
C LEU A 81 1.68 -9.27 -0.79
N GLN A 82 2.52 -10.14 -0.23
CA GLN A 82 3.83 -10.47 -0.79
C GLN A 82 3.69 -11.11 -2.17
N LYS A 83 2.83 -12.12 -2.31
CA LYS A 83 2.56 -12.77 -3.60
C LYS A 83 2.06 -11.78 -4.66
N ILE A 84 1.21 -10.81 -4.29
CA ILE A 84 0.79 -9.76 -5.23
C ILE A 84 1.97 -8.87 -5.62
N ALA A 85 2.81 -8.48 -4.66
CA ALA A 85 3.96 -7.62 -4.91
C ALA A 85 5.01 -8.28 -5.83
N GLU A 86 5.17 -9.60 -5.70
CA GLU A 86 6.06 -10.42 -6.54
C GLU A 86 5.43 -10.78 -7.89
N GLY A 87 4.14 -10.50 -8.09
CA GLY A 87 3.41 -10.84 -9.30
C GLY A 87 3.04 -12.33 -9.41
N GLU A 88 3.07 -13.07 -8.29
CA GLU A 88 2.82 -14.51 -8.21
C GLU A 88 1.33 -14.86 -8.08
N LEU A 89 0.49 -13.90 -7.66
CA LEU A 89 -0.97 -14.03 -7.71
C LEU A 89 -1.48 -13.63 -9.10
N ALA A 90 -1.25 -14.52 -10.07
CA ALA A 90 -1.96 -14.50 -11.34
C ALA A 90 -3.24 -15.34 -11.22
N LEU A 91 -4.35 -14.78 -11.74
CA LEU A 91 -5.69 -15.39 -11.91
C LEU A 91 -5.67 -16.89 -12.27
#